data_AF-A0A963Q2C4-F1
#
_entry.id   AF-A0A963Q2C4-F1
#
_cell.length_a   1.000
_cell.length_b   1.000
_cell.length_c   1.000
_cell.angle_alpha   90.00
_cell.angle_beta   90.00
_cell.angle_gamma   90.00
#
_symmetry.space_group_name_H-M   'P 1'
#
loop_
_entity.id
_entity.type
_entity.pdbx_description
1 polymer ?
#
loop_
_entity_poly.entity_id
_entity_poly.type
_entity_poly.pdbx_seq_one_letter_code
_entity_poly.pdbx_strand_id
1 'polypeptide(L)'
;MTTPEARLQQLGIELPPVATPAAAYVPFVQTGKLVFLSGHIARKDGKPWVGQLGKELATAEGQAAARAIAIDLMGTLKAAVGDLGRIRRIVKVMSLVNSAPTFTEQHLVT
;
A
#
# COMPACT_ATOMS: atom_id res chain seq x y z
N MET A 1 -0.71 16.04 19.59
CA MET A 1 -0.28 14.86 18.79
C MET A 1 -0.43 15.21 17.32
N THR A 2 0.55 14.88 16.48
CA THR A 2 0.50 15.11 15.03
C THR A 2 -0.48 14.11 14.39
N THR A 3 -1.41 14.58 13.55
CA THR A 3 -2.35 13.71 12.83
C THR A 3 -1.62 12.92 11.73
N PRO A 4 -2.17 11.77 11.27
CA PRO A 4 -1.59 11.05 10.13
C PRO A 4 -1.40 11.93 8.89
N GLU A 5 -2.38 12.78 8.55
CA GLU A 5 -2.30 13.72 7.43
C GLU A 5 -1.17 14.75 7.60
N ALA A 6 -1.02 15.33 8.79
CA ALA A 6 0.08 16.26 9.06
C ALA A 6 1.44 15.56 8.94
N ARG A 7 1.53 14.27 9.32
CA ARG A 7 2.74 13.49 9.15
C ARG A 7 3.03 13.18 7.68
N LEU A 8 2.01 12.86 6.87
CA LEU A 8 2.15 12.66 5.43
C LEU A 8 2.68 13.95 4.76
N GLN A 9 2.14 15.11 5.12
CA GLN A 9 2.59 16.41 4.61
C GLN A 9 4.06 16.69 4.96
N GLN A 10 4.48 16.42 6.20
CA GLN A 10 5.89 16.55 6.61
C GLN A 10 6.85 15.64 5.83
N LEU A 11 6.35 14.49 5.38
CA LEU A 11 7.12 13.53 4.58
C LEU A 11 7.06 13.84 3.07
N GLY A 12 6.37 14.92 2.66
CA GLY A 12 6.16 15.25 1.25
C GLY A 12 5.33 14.20 0.51
N ILE A 13 4.41 13.52 1.20
CA ILE A 13 3.57 12.48 0.62
C ILE A 13 2.20 13.07 0.32
N GLU A 14 1.84 13.07 -0.95
CA GLU A 14 0.47 13.30 -1.41
C GLU A 14 -0.23 11.95 -1.60
N LEU A 15 -1.48 11.86 -1.13
CA LEU A 15 -2.28 10.66 -1.31
C LEU A 15 -2.98 10.71 -2.68
N PRO A 16 -2.81 9.69 -3.53
CA PRO A 16 -3.48 9.67 -4.82
C PRO A 16 -4.99 9.47 -4.66
N PRO A 17 -5.78 9.85 -5.68
CA PRO A 17 -7.17 9.45 -5.75
C PRO A 17 -7.29 7.92 -5.79
N VAL A 18 -8.41 7.39 -5.29
CA VAL A 18 -8.67 5.94 -5.30
C VAL A 18 -8.65 5.42 -6.73
N ALA A 19 -7.85 4.39 -6.97
CA ALA A 19 -7.77 3.75 -8.28
C ALA A 19 -9.12 3.09 -8.65
N THR A 20 -9.51 3.21 -9.92
CA THR A 20 -10.65 2.46 -10.46
C THR A 20 -10.38 0.95 -10.37
N PRO A 21 -11.30 0.14 -9.82
CA PRO A 21 -11.14 -1.31 -9.76
C PRO A 21 -10.90 -1.92 -11.15
N ALA A 22 -10.00 -2.89 -11.23
CA ALA A 22 -9.68 -3.58 -12.48
C ALA A 22 -10.73 -4.63 -12.90
N ALA A 23 -11.64 -5.00 -12.00
CA ALA A 23 -12.68 -5.99 -12.20
C ALA A 23 -13.88 -5.69 -11.27
N ALA A 24 -14.85 -6.61 -11.20
CA ALA A 24 -16.04 -6.50 -10.36
C ALA A 24 -15.73 -6.70 -8.85
N TYR A 25 -14.99 -5.77 -8.26
CA TYR A 25 -14.73 -5.66 -6.83
C TYR A 25 -14.74 -4.19 -6.40
N VAL A 26 -14.84 -3.93 -5.10
CA VAL A 26 -14.80 -2.58 -4.53
C VAL A 26 -13.44 -2.29 -3.88
N PRO A 27 -12.96 -1.04 -3.86
CA PRO A 27 -11.66 -0.69 -3.28
C PRO A 27 -11.53 -1.03 -1.78
N PHE A 28 -12.64 -0.99 -1.05
CA PHE A 28 -12.73 -1.37 0.35
C PHE A 28 -14.15 -1.78 0.73
N VAL A 29 -14.28 -2.52 1.83
CA VAL A 29 -15.55 -2.80 2.51
C VAL A 29 -15.40 -2.58 4.02
N GLN A 30 -16.48 -2.20 4.69
CA GLN A 30 -16.50 -2.07 6.15
C GLN A 30 -17.49 -3.06 6.76
N THR A 31 -17.04 -3.79 7.78
CA THR A 31 -17.91 -4.61 8.64
C THR A 31 -17.66 -4.25 10.10
N GLY A 32 -18.69 -3.73 10.77
CA GLY A 32 -18.56 -3.16 12.10
C GLY A 32 -17.48 -2.05 12.14
N LYS A 33 -16.42 -2.27 12.92
CA LYS A 33 -15.29 -1.34 13.09
C LYS A 33 -14.05 -1.71 12.27
N LEU A 34 -14.14 -2.73 11.43
CA LEU A 34 -13.04 -3.18 10.57
C LEU A 34 -13.28 -2.70 9.14
N VAL A 35 -12.29 -2.00 8.58
CA VAL A 35 -12.24 -1.63 7.17
C VAL A 35 -11.23 -2.57 6.50
N PHE A 36 -11.69 -3.30 5.49
CA PHE A 36 -10.86 -4.20 4.68
C PHE A 36 -10.62 -3.54 3.33
N LEU A 37 -9.35 -3.40 2.97
CA LEU A 37 -8.94 -2.86 1.66
C LEU A 37 -8.71 -4.02 0.69
N SER A 38 -9.07 -3.80 -0.57
CA SER A 38 -8.66 -4.67 -1.67
C SER A 38 -7.15 -4.53 -1.94
N GLY A 39 -6.56 -5.54 -2.56
CA GLY A 39 -5.13 -5.57 -2.87
C GLY A 39 -4.72 -4.44 -3.81
N HIS A 40 -3.54 -3.88 -3.57
CA HIS A 40 -2.91 -2.87 -4.41
C HIS A 40 -1.63 -3.44 -5.02
N ILE A 41 -1.31 -3.02 -6.24
CA ILE A 41 -0.11 -3.42 -6.97
C ILE A 41 0.85 -2.24 -7.07
N ALA A 42 2.15 -2.51 -7.00
CA ALA A 42 3.15 -1.46 -7.20
C ALA A 42 3.05 -0.88 -8.60
N ARG A 43 3.16 0.44 -8.70
CA ARG A 43 3.23 1.17 -9.97
C ARG A 43 4.46 2.05 -10.00
N LYS A 44 5.04 2.18 -11.19
CA LYS A 44 6.14 3.10 -11.51
C LYS A 44 5.81 3.76 -12.84
N ASP A 45 5.79 5.09 -12.86
CA ASP A 45 5.46 5.88 -14.06
C ASP A 45 4.10 5.50 -14.70
N GLY A 46 3.09 5.29 -13.85
CA GLY A 46 1.73 4.92 -14.27
C GLY A 46 1.56 3.48 -14.75
N LYS A 47 2.64 2.68 -14.79
CA LYS A 47 2.62 1.28 -15.22
C LYS A 47 2.87 0.34 -14.03
N PRO A 48 2.41 -0.91 -14.09
CA PRO A 48 2.78 -1.92 -13.08
C PRO A 48 4.30 -2.05 -12.96
N TRP A 49 4.80 -2.05 -11.73
CA TRP A 49 6.22 -2.31 -11.45
C TRP A 49 6.44 -3.82 -11.38
N VAL A 50 6.81 -4.41 -12.52
CA VAL A 50 6.87 -5.87 -12.69
C VAL A 50 8.30 -6.38 -12.51
N GLY A 51 8.45 -7.50 -11.82
CA GLY A 51 9.70 -8.25 -11.66
C GLY A 51 9.59 -9.24 -10.51
N GLN A 52 10.61 -10.10 -10.35
CA GLN A 52 10.76 -11.00 -9.23
C GLN A 52 11.96 -10.59 -8.38
N LEU A 53 11.76 -10.41 -7.07
CA LEU A 53 12.84 -10.05 -6.15
C LEU A 53 13.86 -11.18 -6.02
N GLY A 54 15.15 -10.83 -6.05
CA GLY A 54 16.25 -11.79 -6.08
C GLY A 54 16.53 -12.37 -7.47
N LYS A 55 15.81 -11.91 -8.51
CA LYS A 55 16.07 -12.26 -9.92
C LYS A 55 16.17 -11.01 -10.80
N GLU A 56 15.06 -10.30 -11.02
CA GLU A 56 15.07 -9.05 -11.80
C GLU A 56 15.14 -7.80 -10.93
N LEU A 57 14.70 -7.87 -9.67
CA LEU A 57 14.65 -6.71 -8.76
C LEU A 57 15.49 -6.96 -7.51
N ALA A 58 16.16 -5.90 -7.03
CA ALA A 58 16.87 -5.89 -5.76
C ALA A 58 15.97 -5.46 -4.58
N THR A 59 16.37 -5.77 -3.36
CA THR A 59 15.62 -5.45 -2.12
C THR A 59 15.28 -3.96 -2.00
N ALA A 60 16.22 -3.08 -2.36
CA ALA A 60 15.99 -1.62 -2.33
C ALA A 60 14.86 -1.19 -3.28
N GLU A 61 14.74 -1.82 -4.46
CA GLU A 61 13.64 -1.57 -5.38
C GLU A 61 12.32 -2.11 -4.83
N GLY A 62 12.36 -3.28 -4.17
CA GLY A 62 11.22 -3.83 -3.44
C GLY A 62 10.71 -2.90 -2.33
N GLN A 63 11.62 -2.28 -1.58
CA GLN A 63 11.28 -1.28 -0.55
C GLN A 63 10.59 -0.06 -1.14
N ALA A 64 11.10 0.46 -2.26
CA ALA A 64 10.49 1.56 -2.96
C ALA A 64 9.09 1.20 -3.50
N ALA A 65 8.93 0.00 -4.05
CA ALA A 65 7.65 -0.53 -4.51
C ALA A 65 6.64 -0.70 -3.37
N ALA A 66 7.06 -1.27 -2.23
CA ALA A 66 6.23 -1.43 -1.03
C ALA A 66 5.79 -0.07 -0.47
N ARG A 67 6.70 0.92 -0.43
CA ARG A 67 6.37 2.30 -0.02
C ARG A 67 5.31 2.92 -0.93
N ALA A 68 5.43 2.74 -2.24
CA ALA A 68 4.43 3.24 -3.20
C ALA A 68 3.05 2.59 -2.96
N ILE A 69 3.01 1.26 -2.76
CA ILE A 69 1.78 0.53 -2.42
C ILE A 69 1.16 1.07 -1.12
N ALA A 70 1.98 1.29 -0.09
CA ALA A 70 1.50 1.80 1.20
C ALA A 70 0.85 3.19 1.06
N ILE A 71 1.40 4.06 0.21
CA ILE A 71 0.82 5.38 -0.08
C ILE A 71 -0.54 5.23 -0.77
N ASP A 72 -0.65 4.36 -1.76
CA ASP A 72 -1.93 4.11 -2.45
C ASP A 72 -2.98 3.52 -1.49
N LEU A 73 -2.58 2.58 -0.63
CA LEU A 73 -3.45 2.02 0.41
C LEU A 73 -3.94 3.09 1.38
N MET A 74 -3.08 4.03 1.77
CA MET A 74 -3.47 5.16 2.62
C MET A 74 -4.47 6.09 1.93
N GLY A 75 -4.35 6.29 0.61
CA GLY A 75 -5.34 7.00 -0.20
C GLY A 75 -6.71 6.31 -0.18
N THR A 76 -6.75 5.00 -0.41
CA THR A 76 -7.97 4.19 -0.31
C THR A 76 -8.56 4.21 1.10
N LEU A 77 -7.71 4.13 2.13
CA LEU A 77 -8.14 4.19 3.52
C LEU A 77 -8.74 5.56 3.85
N LYS A 78 -8.11 6.66 3.39
CA LYS A 78 -8.66 8.01 3.53
C LYS A 78 -10.00 8.14 2.84
N ALA A 79 -10.18 7.59 1.64
CA ALA A 79 -11.48 7.59 0.97
C ALA A 79 -12.54 6.77 1.72
N ALA A 80 -12.13 5.70 2.41
CA ALA A 80 -13.03 4.89 3.22
C ALA A 80 -13.53 5.60 4.49
N VAL A 81 -12.65 6.35 5.16
CA VAL A 81 -12.97 6.94 6.48
C VAL A 81 -13.12 8.47 6.48
N GLY A 82 -12.77 9.14 5.37
CA GLY A 82 -12.68 10.60 5.21
C GLY A 82 -11.45 11.21 5.90
N ASP A 83 -11.28 10.89 7.18
CA ASP A 83 -10.23 11.38 8.07
C ASP A 83 -9.44 10.21 8.66
N LEU A 84 -8.13 10.16 8.38
CA LEU A 84 -7.25 9.10 8.87
C LEU A 84 -7.10 9.15 10.40
N GLY A 85 -7.35 10.30 11.04
CA GLY A 85 -7.40 10.42 12.50
C GLY A 85 -8.45 9.54 13.17
N ARG A 86 -9.45 9.04 12.42
CA ARG A 86 -10.46 8.10 12.92
C ARG A 86 -9.96 6.66 13.07
N ILE A 87 -8.79 6.34 12.49
CA ILE A 87 -8.22 5.00 12.53
C ILE A 87 -7.56 4.77 13.90
N ARG A 88 -8.09 3.83 14.67
CA ARG A 88 -7.53 3.51 15.99
C ARG A 88 -6.24 2.70 15.90
N ARG A 89 -6.14 1.78 14.94
CA ARG A 89 -4.97 0.93 14.73
C ARG A 89 -5.06 0.19 13.39
N ILE A 90 -3.91 -0.12 12.81
CA ILE A 90 -3.78 -1.14 11.77
C ILE A 90 -3.64 -2.49 12.48
N VAL A 91 -4.62 -3.38 12.31
CA VAL A 91 -4.63 -4.70 12.99
C VAL A 91 -3.94 -5.80 12.17
N LYS A 92 -3.83 -5.62 10.86
CA LYS A 92 -3.22 -6.56 9.93
C LYS A 92 -2.69 -5.81 8.71
N VAL A 93 -1.49 -6.18 8.28
CA VAL A 93 -0.93 -5.86 6.96
C VAL A 93 -0.62 -7.19 6.29
N MET A 94 -0.99 -7.33 5.01
CA MET A 94 -0.69 -8.52 4.21
C MET A 94 0.11 -8.07 3.00
N SER A 95 1.36 -8.52 2.92
CA SER A 95 2.22 -8.30 1.76
C SER A 95 2.40 -9.62 1.02
N LEU A 96 2.27 -9.56 -0.31
CA LEU A 96 2.49 -10.69 -1.20
C LEU A 96 3.63 -10.31 -2.14
N VAL A 97 4.75 -11.00 -2.02
CA VAL A 97 6.00 -10.65 -2.68
C VAL A 97 6.30 -11.70 -3.76
N ASN A 98 6.40 -11.28 -5.01
CA ASN A 98 6.91 -12.14 -6.07
C ASN A 98 8.44 -12.28 -5.90
N SER A 99 8.88 -13.45 -5.44
CA SER A 99 10.26 -13.71 -5.04
C SER A 99 10.84 -14.91 -5.77
N ALA A 100 12.14 -14.84 -6.09
CA ALA A 100 12.88 -15.98 -6.59
C ALA A 100 13.00 -17.03 -5.47
N PRO A 101 13.17 -18.33 -5.79
CA PRO A 101 13.24 -19.38 -4.77
C PRO A 101 14.34 -19.18 -3.72
N THR A 102 15.39 -18.43 -4.05
CA THR A 102 16.54 -18.15 -3.18
C THR A 102 16.43 -16.82 -2.44
N PHE A 103 15.41 -16.01 -2.69
CA PHE A 103 15.24 -14.73 -2.02
C PHE A 103 14.62 -14.92 -0.63
N THR A 104 15.27 -14.37 0.40
CA THR A 104 14.86 -14.54 1.81
C THR A 104 14.64 -13.21 2.54
N GLU A 105 14.62 -12.09 1.80
CA GLU A 105 14.49 -10.74 2.35
C GLU A 105 13.07 -10.17 2.21
N GLN A 106 12.03 -11.01 2.12
CA GLN A 106 10.62 -10.58 2.01
C GLN A 106 10.20 -9.68 3.17
N HIS A 107 10.73 -9.94 4.36
CA HIS A 107 10.49 -9.17 5.57
C HIS A 107 11.06 -7.73 5.51
N LEU A 108 11.98 -7.45 4.58
CA LEU A 108 12.56 -6.12 4.38
C LEU A 108 11.78 -5.28 3.36
N VAL A 109 10.78 -5.85 2.68
CA VAL A 109 10.00 -5.24 1.58
C VAL A 109 8.48 -5.31 1.83
N THR A 110 8.07 -5.29 3.09
CA THR A 110 6.66 -5.37 3.53
C THR A 110 6.20 -4.08 4.18
#